data_AF-A0A509B3P6-F1
#
_entry.id   AF-A0A509B3P6-F1
#
_cell.length_a   1.000
_cell.length_b   1.000
_cell.length_c   1.000
_cell.angle_alpha   90.00
_cell.angle_beta   90.00
_cell.angle_gamma   90.00
#
_symmetry.space_group_name_H-M   'P 1'
#
loop_
_entity.id
_entity.type
_entity.pdbx_description
1 polymer ?
#
loop_
_entity_poly.entity_id
_entity_poly.type
_entity_poly.pdbx_seq_one_letter_code
_entity_poly.pdbx_strand_id
1 'polypeptide(L)'
;MQIGRLEVTDSSLQGPDWAVTDLDLSLRNLTLRKEDWQSQEGKLSMNASEFIYGSLHLLDPILNAEFSPQGVALRQFTTRWEGGMVRTSGAWLREGKALILDDTAIAGLEYTLPENWKQLWMKPLPDWLNSLTLKKFSASRNLVIDIDPAFPWQITALDGYGANLELVQHHQWGVWSGNATLNAAAATFNRVDVRRPSLSLTANASTVNISDLSAFTGKGILEATASVSQLPQRQTQISLNGRGVPMDVLQQWGWPALPIAGDGNIQLTASGNIQADAPLKPTVNGQLHAVNAQKQQITQTMQAGVVSGGEVTSTEPTL
;
A
#
# COMPACT_ATOMS: atom_id res chain seq x y z
N MET A 1 -40.63 0.50 3.63
CA MET A 1 -40.82 0.63 5.10
C MET A 1 -40.21 1.95 5.55
N GLN A 2 -40.89 2.70 6.42
CA GLN A 2 -40.34 3.94 6.99
C GLN A 2 -40.04 3.70 8.48
N ILE A 3 -38.82 4.01 8.89
CA ILE A 3 -38.36 3.98 10.28
C ILE A 3 -38.24 5.44 10.73
N GLY A 4 -39.20 5.90 11.53
CA GLY A 4 -39.13 7.23 12.13
C GLY A 4 -38.00 7.31 13.16
N ARG A 5 -37.97 6.34 14.09
CA ARG A 5 -36.95 6.20 15.11
C ARG A 5 -36.78 4.74 15.49
N LEU A 6 -35.54 4.32 15.65
CA LEU A 6 -35.13 3.05 16.24
C LEU A 6 -34.00 3.36 17.22
N GLU A 7 -34.12 2.84 18.43
CA GLU A 7 -33.09 2.93 19.46
C GLU A 7 -32.78 1.50 19.91
N VAL A 8 -31.50 1.20 20.00
CA VAL A 8 -30.95 -0.02 20.60
C VAL A 8 -29.96 0.44 21.66
N THR A 9 -29.98 -0.20 22.82
CA THR A 9 -29.16 0.19 23.97
C THR A 9 -28.63 -1.06 24.64
N ASP A 10 -27.36 -1.05 25.00
CA ASP A 10 -26.67 -2.13 25.73
C ASP A 10 -26.98 -3.54 25.19
N SER A 11 -27.00 -3.68 23.86
CA SER A 11 -27.44 -4.92 23.22
C SER A 11 -26.29 -5.68 22.59
N SER A 12 -26.25 -7.00 22.80
CA SER A 12 -25.31 -7.89 22.13
C SER A 12 -26.05 -8.80 21.16
N LEU A 13 -25.58 -8.84 19.92
CA LEU A 13 -26.21 -9.59 18.82
C LEU A 13 -25.14 -10.42 18.12
N GLN A 14 -25.51 -11.63 17.72
CA GLN A 14 -24.62 -12.53 16.98
C GLN A 14 -25.35 -13.23 15.84
N GLY A 15 -24.64 -13.44 14.75
CA GLY A 15 -25.02 -14.27 13.61
C GLY A 15 -23.89 -15.25 13.25
N PRO A 16 -23.99 -15.93 12.09
CA PRO A 16 -23.01 -16.93 11.70
C PRO A 16 -21.57 -16.41 11.60
N ASP A 17 -21.37 -15.23 11.00
CA ASP A 17 -20.06 -14.66 10.72
C ASP A 17 -19.87 -13.25 11.31
N TRP A 18 -20.78 -12.82 12.16
CA TRP A 18 -20.75 -11.48 12.73
C TRP A 18 -21.23 -11.46 14.17
N ALA A 19 -20.67 -10.54 14.94
CA ALA A 19 -21.10 -10.26 16.29
C ALA A 19 -20.92 -8.78 16.60
N VAL A 20 -21.77 -8.24 17.45
CA VAL A 20 -21.63 -6.90 18.02
C VAL A 20 -21.96 -6.97 19.50
N THR A 21 -21.13 -6.34 20.32
CA THR A 21 -21.21 -6.38 21.79
C THR A 21 -21.43 -4.97 22.32
N ASP A 22 -22.32 -4.83 23.30
CA ASP A 22 -22.66 -3.56 23.95
C ASP A 22 -23.05 -2.45 22.94
N LEU A 23 -23.90 -2.80 21.97
CA LEU A 23 -24.36 -1.89 20.94
C LEU A 23 -25.32 -0.84 21.51
N ASP A 24 -24.94 0.42 21.34
CA ASP A 24 -25.86 1.56 21.34
C ASP A 24 -26.03 2.07 19.91
N LEU A 25 -27.28 2.14 19.46
CA LEU A 25 -27.61 2.60 18.12
C LEU A 25 -28.84 3.50 18.15
N SER A 26 -28.69 4.70 17.58
CA SER A 26 -29.80 5.61 17.29
C SER A 26 -29.92 5.77 15.78
N LEU A 27 -31.05 5.34 15.23
CA LEU A 27 -31.39 5.49 13.83
C LEU A 27 -32.66 6.31 13.70
N ARG A 28 -32.62 7.37 12.90
CA ARG A 28 -33.75 8.28 12.69
C ARG A 28 -34.00 8.54 11.22
N ASN A 29 -35.28 8.68 10.88
CA ASN A 29 -35.75 9.09 9.55
C ASN A 29 -35.18 8.24 8.40
N LEU A 30 -35.06 6.92 8.59
CA LEU A 30 -34.61 6.00 7.55
C LEU A 30 -35.81 5.50 6.75
N THR A 31 -35.79 5.68 5.43
CA THR A 31 -36.80 5.08 4.55
C THR A 31 -36.15 3.99 3.69
N LEU A 32 -36.63 2.77 3.83
CA LEU A 32 -36.22 1.62 3.02
C LEU A 32 -37.19 1.43 1.86
N ARG A 33 -36.69 1.40 0.63
CA ARG A 33 -37.46 1.16 -0.60
C ARG A 33 -36.78 0.07 -1.42
N LYS A 34 -37.44 -1.09 -1.53
CA LYS A 34 -36.87 -2.31 -2.12
C LYS A 34 -35.58 -2.72 -1.37
N GLU A 35 -34.55 -3.14 -2.09
CA GLU A 35 -33.22 -3.53 -1.58
C GLU A 35 -32.30 -2.30 -1.36
N ASP A 36 -32.85 -1.09 -1.31
CA ASP A 36 -32.09 0.16 -1.13
C ASP A 36 -32.75 1.07 -0.08
N TRP A 37 -32.02 2.07 0.37
CA TRP A 37 -32.48 3.12 1.26
C TRP A 37 -32.62 4.44 0.50
N GLN A 38 -33.61 5.24 0.83
CA GLN A 38 -33.85 6.57 0.24
C GLN A 38 -34.42 7.52 1.29
N SER A 39 -33.53 8.17 2.04
CA SER A 39 -33.89 9.13 3.09
C SER A 39 -33.58 10.55 2.65
N GLN A 40 -34.35 11.52 3.11
CA GLN A 40 -34.04 12.95 2.91
C GLN A 40 -33.04 13.46 3.96
N GLU A 41 -33.27 13.11 5.23
CA GLU A 41 -32.45 13.55 6.37
C GLU A 41 -32.34 12.44 7.42
N GLY A 42 -31.84 11.28 6.99
CA GLY A 42 -31.63 10.15 7.89
C GLY A 42 -30.41 10.37 8.77
N LYS A 43 -30.41 9.86 10.00
CA LYS A 43 -29.25 9.91 10.91
C LYS A 43 -29.00 8.56 11.55
N LEU A 44 -27.74 8.16 11.59
CA LEU A 44 -27.24 7.00 12.33
C LEU A 44 -26.15 7.47 13.28
N SER A 45 -26.30 7.12 14.54
CA SER A 45 -25.25 7.17 15.56
C SER A 45 -25.11 5.77 16.11
N MET A 46 -23.91 5.24 16.16
CA MET A 46 -23.61 3.91 16.66
C MET A 46 -22.32 3.96 17.48
N ASN A 47 -22.33 3.27 18.62
CA ASN A 47 -21.12 2.83 19.32
C ASN A 47 -21.31 1.39 19.80
N ALA A 48 -20.21 0.64 19.88
CA ALA A 48 -20.18 -0.71 20.45
C ALA A 48 -18.84 -0.91 21.15
N SER A 49 -18.73 -1.90 22.04
CA SER A 49 -17.44 -2.30 22.60
C SER A 49 -16.64 -3.15 21.60
N GLU A 50 -17.35 -3.96 20.81
CA GLU A 50 -16.76 -4.89 19.85
C GLU A 50 -17.66 -5.03 18.61
N PHE A 51 -17.05 -5.12 17.43
CA PHE A 51 -17.72 -5.50 16.20
C PHE A 51 -16.84 -6.49 15.43
N ILE A 52 -17.41 -7.66 15.12
CA ILE A 52 -16.75 -8.75 14.40
C ILE A 52 -17.51 -8.99 13.10
N TYR A 53 -16.77 -9.11 11.99
CA TYR A 53 -17.29 -9.55 10.70
C TYR A 53 -16.24 -10.39 9.96
N GLY A 54 -16.41 -11.71 9.95
CA GLY A 54 -15.40 -12.65 9.47
C GLY A 54 -14.09 -12.50 10.27
N SER A 55 -13.00 -12.16 9.60
CA SER A 55 -11.70 -11.88 10.24
C SER A 55 -11.53 -10.42 10.68
N LEU A 56 -12.46 -9.52 10.33
CA LEU A 56 -12.41 -8.14 10.77
C LEU A 56 -12.88 -8.06 12.21
N HIS A 57 -12.02 -7.54 13.08
CA HIS A 57 -12.33 -7.35 14.50
C HIS A 57 -12.04 -5.90 14.90
N LEU A 58 -13.10 -5.14 15.10
CA LEU A 58 -13.07 -3.74 15.50
C LEU A 58 -13.38 -3.62 16.99
N LEU A 59 -12.60 -2.80 17.69
CA LEU A 59 -12.77 -2.52 19.11
C LEU A 59 -13.14 -1.06 19.31
N ASP A 60 -14.12 -0.81 20.17
CA ASP A 60 -14.73 0.51 20.41
C ASP A 60 -15.11 1.28 19.13
N PRO A 61 -15.77 0.66 18.12
CA PRO A 61 -16.17 1.40 16.94
C PRO A 61 -17.21 2.48 17.28
N ILE A 62 -17.01 3.68 16.76
CA ILE A 62 -17.96 4.79 16.79
C ILE A 62 -18.23 5.21 15.35
N LEU A 63 -19.51 5.30 14.97
CA LEU A 63 -19.95 5.67 13.63
C LEU A 63 -21.07 6.70 13.72
N ASN A 64 -20.86 7.86 13.10
CA ASN A 64 -21.88 8.89 12.91
C ASN A 64 -22.06 9.17 11.42
N ALA A 65 -23.27 8.99 10.91
CA ALA A 65 -23.59 9.13 9.50
C ALA A 65 -24.94 9.83 9.27
N GLU A 66 -25.02 10.57 8.17
CA GLU A 66 -26.25 11.19 7.69
C GLU A 66 -26.59 10.67 6.29
N PHE A 67 -27.86 10.37 6.06
CA PHE A 67 -28.35 9.79 4.82
C PHE A 67 -29.19 10.80 4.04
N SER A 68 -28.84 10.99 2.78
CA SER A 68 -29.60 11.82 1.83
C SER A 68 -29.81 11.06 0.51
N PRO A 69 -30.63 11.58 -0.43
CA PRO A 69 -30.78 10.95 -1.74
C PRO A 69 -29.44 10.86 -2.50
N GLN A 70 -28.53 11.81 -2.25
CA GLN A 70 -27.21 11.88 -2.90
C GLN A 70 -26.22 10.85 -2.36
N GLY A 71 -26.40 10.36 -1.13
CA GLY A 71 -25.45 9.42 -0.50
C GLY A 71 -25.39 9.51 1.01
N VAL A 72 -24.29 9.03 1.58
CA VAL A 72 -24.04 9.01 3.02
C VAL A 72 -22.94 9.99 3.35
N ALA A 73 -23.21 10.99 4.18
CA ALA A 73 -22.18 11.79 4.79
C ALA A 73 -21.66 11.07 6.05
N LEU A 74 -20.42 10.60 5.99
CA LEU A 74 -19.72 10.00 7.12
C LEU A 74 -19.11 11.10 7.98
N ARG A 75 -19.83 11.51 9.04
CA ARG A 75 -19.38 12.57 9.94
C ARG A 75 -18.19 12.13 10.77
N GLN A 76 -18.20 10.86 11.19
CA GLN A 76 -17.15 10.28 12.00
C GLN A 76 -17.18 8.76 11.87
N PHE A 77 -16.01 8.16 11.70
CA PHE A 77 -15.75 6.78 12.03
C PHE A 77 -14.45 6.72 12.84
N THR A 78 -14.47 6.06 13.99
CA THR A 78 -13.26 5.78 14.77
C THR A 78 -13.33 4.38 15.33
N THR A 79 -12.21 3.67 15.38
CA THR A 79 -12.12 2.33 15.97
C THR A 79 -10.68 2.03 16.35
N ARG A 80 -10.49 1.07 17.25
CA ARG A 80 -9.24 0.32 17.40
C ARG A 80 -9.28 -0.89 16.48
N TRP A 81 -8.19 -1.18 15.79
CA TRP A 81 -8.04 -2.33 14.89
C TRP A 81 -6.57 -2.73 14.82
N GLU A 82 -6.27 -4.02 14.97
CA GLU A 82 -4.90 -4.59 14.92
C GLU A 82 -3.89 -3.80 15.77
N GLY A 83 -4.21 -3.59 17.04
CA GLY A 83 -3.38 -2.82 17.99
C GLY A 83 -3.38 -1.30 17.79
N GLY A 84 -3.84 -0.80 16.63
CA GLY A 84 -3.81 0.60 16.27
C GLY A 84 -5.16 1.31 16.35
N MET A 85 -5.13 2.61 16.02
CA MET A 85 -6.29 3.47 15.86
C MET A 85 -6.55 3.75 14.38
N VAL A 86 -7.80 3.67 13.98
CA VAL A 86 -8.28 4.14 12.67
C VAL A 86 -9.31 5.23 12.91
N ARG A 87 -9.19 6.34 12.17
CA ARG A 87 -10.23 7.36 12.10
C ARG A 87 -10.44 7.83 10.68
N THR A 88 -11.68 8.10 10.33
CA THR A 88 -11.99 8.74 9.05
C THR A 88 -13.29 9.54 9.08
N SER A 89 -13.45 10.42 8.11
CA SER A 89 -14.68 11.13 7.78
C SER A 89 -14.75 11.33 6.27
N GLY A 90 -15.92 11.64 5.74
CA GLY A 90 -16.09 11.88 4.32
C GLY A 90 -17.51 11.67 3.84
N ALA A 91 -17.66 11.18 2.62
CA ALA A 91 -18.95 10.83 2.05
C ALA A 91 -18.86 9.65 1.08
N TRP A 92 -19.87 8.80 1.11
CA TRP A 92 -20.15 7.89 0.01
C TRP A 92 -21.19 8.53 -0.90
N LEU A 93 -20.85 8.74 -2.16
CA LEU A 93 -21.73 9.28 -3.18
C LEU A 93 -22.45 8.14 -3.88
N ARG A 94 -23.78 8.21 -3.89
CA ARG A 94 -24.63 7.21 -4.53
C ARG A 94 -24.41 7.21 -6.04
N GLU A 95 -24.37 8.39 -6.63
CA GLU A 95 -23.99 8.55 -8.03
C GLU A 95 -22.52 8.12 -8.18
N GLY A 96 -22.27 7.18 -9.09
CA GLY A 96 -20.93 6.66 -9.33
C GLY A 96 -20.36 5.78 -8.22
N LYS A 97 -21.07 5.57 -7.10
CA LYS A 97 -20.68 4.68 -5.98
C LYS A 97 -19.27 4.95 -5.46
N ALA A 98 -18.99 6.22 -5.21
CA ALA A 98 -17.66 6.74 -4.87
C ALA A 98 -17.54 7.03 -3.38
N LEU A 99 -16.53 6.47 -2.73
CA LEU A 99 -16.17 6.82 -1.35
C LEU A 99 -15.08 7.89 -1.37
N ILE A 100 -15.39 9.07 -0.86
CA ILE A 100 -14.46 10.19 -0.74
C ILE A 100 -14.22 10.44 0.73
N LEU A 101 -13.02 10.12 1.22
CA LEU A 101 -12.63 10.33 2.61
C LEU A 101 -11.86 11.63 2.74
N ASP A 102 -12.36 12.55 3.56
CA ASP A 102 -11.81 13.90 3.73
C ASP A 102 -10.52 13.88 4.56
N ASP A 103 -10.50 13.15 5.69
CA ASP A 103 -9.33 12.90 6.52
C ASP A 103 -9.35 11.42 6.89
N THR A 104 -8.28 10.69 6.61
CA THR A 104 -8.09 9.30 7.06
C THR A 104 -6.78 9.21 7.80
N ALA A 105 -6.83 8.78 9.05
CA ALA A 105 -5.63 8.56 9.84
C ALA A 105 -5.58 7.15 10.44
N ILE A 106 -4.40 6.54 10.32
CA ILE A 106 -4.08 5.22 10.86
C ILE A 106 -2.83 5.38 11.73
N ALA A 107 -2.87 4.92 12.97
CA ALA A 107 -1.75 5.06 13.88
C ALA A 107 -1.54 3.83 14.76
N GLY A 108 -0.29 3.38 14.88
CA GLY A 108 0.08 2.26 15.73
C GLY A 108 -0.47 0.91 15.27
N LEU A 109 -0.82 0.77 13.98
CA LEU A 109 -1.31 -0.48 13.42
C LEU A 109 -0.19 -1.52 13.44
N GLU A 110 -0.47 -2.75 13.88
CA GLU A 110 0.43 -3.89 13.78
C GLU A 110 -0.24 -4.99 12.94
N TYR A 111 0.04 -4.99 11.64
CA TYR A 111 -0.70 -5.83 10.70
C TYR A 111 0.20 -6.82 9.95
N THR A 112 -0.12 -8.10 10.09
CA THR A 112 0.43 -9.16 9.25
C THR A 112 -0.56 -9.44 8.12
N LEU A 113 -0.11 -9.25 6.89
CA LEU A 113 -0.92 -9.50 5.71
C LEU A 113 -1.31 -10.99 5.64
N PRO A 114 -2.56 -11.32 5.29
CA PRO A 114 -2.96 -12.70 5.09
C PRO A 114 -2.21 -13.31 3.90
N GLU A 115 -1.95 -14.61 3.92
CA GLU A 115 -1.18 -15.31 2.86
C GLU A 115 -1.70 -15.04 1.43
N ASN A 116 -3.02 -14.84 1.29
CA ASN A 116 -3.68 -14.59 0.01
C ASN A 116 -3.87 -13.10 -0.33
N TRP A 117 -3.22 -12.17 0.37
CA TRP A 117 -3.42 -10.72 0.19
C TRP A 117 -3.23 -10.28 -1.27
N LYS A 118 -2.26 -10.86 -1.99
CA LYS A 118 -2.01 -10.56 -3.41
C LYS A 118 -3.21 -10.92 -4.29
N GLN A 119 -3.85 -12.05 -4.01
CA GLN A 119 -5.07 -12.47 -4.71
C GLN A 119 -6.25 -11.57 -4.35
N LEU A 120 -6.37 -11.18 -3.08
CA LEU A 120 -7.42 -10.25 -2.63
C LEU A 120 -7.27 -8.87 -3.30
N TRP A 121 -6.04 -8.38 -3.45
CA TRP A 121 -5.74 -7.12 -4.12
C TRP A 121 -6.13 -7.11 -5.60
N MET A 122 -6.05 -8.26 -6.27
CA MET A 122 -6.43 -8.40 -7.67
C MET A 122 -7.94 -8.59 -7.88
N LYS A 123 -8.70 -8.94 -6.84
CA LYS A 123 -10.15 -9.11 -6.96
C LYS A 123 -10.83 -7.75 -7.14
N PRO A 124 -11.80 -7.65 -8.06
CA PRO A 124 -12.66 -6.48 -8.13
C PRO A 124 -13.33 -6.21 -6.78
N LEU A 125 -13.38 -4.94 -6.38
CA LEU A 125 -14.11 -4.53 -5.20
C LEU A 125 -15.62 -4.74 -5.40
N PRO A 126 -16.40 -4.95 -4.32
CA PRO A 126 -17.83 -5.16 -4.42
C PRO A 126 -18.56 -4.05 -5.16
N ASP A 127 -19.73 -4.39 -5.70
CA ASP A 127 -20.54 -3.48 -6.53
C ASP A 127 -20.91 -2.16 -5.85
N TRP A 128 -20.88 -2.07 -4.51
CA TRP A 128 -21.18 -0.83 -3.78
C TRP A 128 -20.03 0.19 -3.79
N LEU A 129 -18.81 -0.23 -4.15
CA LEU A 129 -17.61 0.60 -4.13
C LEU A 129 -16.90 0.60 -5.48
N ASN A 130 -17.18 1.60 -6.29
CA ASN A 130 -16.58 1.77 -7.61
C ASN A 130 -15.29 2.60 -7.56
N SER A 131 -15.20 3.58 -6.65
CA SER A 131 -13.98 4.37 -6.45
C SER A 131 -13.76 4.77 -4.99
N LEU A 132 -12.49 4.98 -4.63
CA LEU A 132 -12.06 5.43 -3.31
C LEU A 132 -11.01 6.53 -3.47
N THR A 133 -11.30 7.70 -2.93
CA THR A 133 -10.36 8.84 -2.87
C THR A 133 -10.10 9.23 -1.42
N LEU A 134 -8.83 9.36 -1.05
CA LEU A 134 -8.39 9.96 0.21
C LEU A 134 -7.90 11.38 -0.07
N LYS A 135 -8.67 12.40 0.35
CA LYS A 135 -8.22 13.80 0.18
C LYS A 135 -7.01 14.09 1.05
N LYS A 136 -7.02 13.61 2.29
CA LYS A 136 -5.90 13.67 3.22
C LYS A 136 -5.73 12.33 3.92
N PHE A 137 -4.54 11.79 3.83
CA PHE A 137 -4.14 10.54 4.46
C PHE A 137 -2.96 10.80 5.41
N SER A 138 -2.98 10.19 6.58
CA SER A 138 -1.82 10.13 7.48
C SER A 138 -1.68 8.75 8.10
N ALA A 139 -0.47 8.21 8.06
CA ALA A 139 -0.09 7.01 8.76
C ALA A 139 0.97 7.37 9.81
N SER A 140 0.90 6.81 11.02
CA SER A 140 1.92 7.04 12.05
C SER A 140 2.31 5.75 12.76
N ARG A 141 3.61 5.44 12.79
CA ARG A 141 4.21 4.36 13.58
C ARG A 141 3.55 2.98 13.37
N ASN A 142 3.30 2.61 12.13
CA ASN A 142 2.69 1.32 11.81
C ASN A 142 3.75 0.23 11.60
N LEU A 143 3.38 -1.02 11.85
CA LEU A 143 4.12 -2.23 11.51
C LEU A 143 3.31 -2.99 10.48
N VAL A 144 3.90 -3.25 9.31
CA VAL A 144 3.27 -4.06 8.26
C VAL A 144 4.22 -5.19 7.87
N ILE A 145 3.70 -6.41 7.81
CA ILE A 145 4.47 -7.62 7.57
C ILE A 145 3.82 -8.41 6.43
N ASP A 146 4.61 -8.82 5.46
CA ASP A 146 4.28 -9.87 4.49
C ASP A 146 5.12 -11.11 4.78
N ILE A 147 4.42 -12.23 4.93
CA ILE A 147 4.97 -13.52 5.30
C ILE A 147 5.15 -14.45 4.09
N ASP A 148 4.95 -13.97 2.85
CA ASP A 148 5.20 -14.78 1.66
C ASP A 148 6.65 -15.31 1.66
N PRO A 149 6.86 -16.63 1.74
CA PRO A 149 8.20 -17.20 1.84
C PRO A 149 9.06 -16.96 0.61
N ALA A 150 8.47 -16.65 -0.55
CA ALA A 150 9.21 -16.33 -1.77
C ALA A 150 9.85 -14.95 -1.73
N PHE A 151 9.23 -13.98 -1.04
CA PHE A 151 9.76 -12.63 -0.87
C PHE A 151 9.16 -11.98 0.39
N PRO A 152 9.60 -12.37 1.59
CA PRO A 152 9.06 -11.83 2.82
C PRO A 152 9.54 -10.40 3.02
N TRP A 153 8.71 -9.56 3.62
CA TRP A 153 9.13 -8.21 3.98
C TRP A 153 8.43 -7.70 5.24
N GLN A 154 9.08 -6.76 5.91
CA GLN A 154 8.54 -6.07 7.07
C GLN A 154 8.93 -4.60 7.00
N ILE A 155 8.01 -3.72 7.36
CA ILE A 155 8.26 -2.28 7.51
C ILE A 155 7.85 -1.88 8.92
N THR A 156 8.77 -1.30 9.69
CA THR A 156 8.59 -0.99 11.10
C THR A 156 8.59 0.52 11.34
N ALA A 157 7.62 0.97 12.14
CA ALA A 157 7.35 2.38 12.39
C ALA A 157 7.16 3.18 11.08
N LEU A 158 6.30 2.66 10.21
CA LEU A 158 5.86 3.28 8.97
C LEU A 158 4.98 4.49 9.27
N ASP A 159 5.51 5.65 8.90
CA ASP A 159 4.84 6.94 8.85
C ASP A 159 4.51 7.29 7.40
N GLY A 160 3.44 8.04 7.18
CA GLY A 160 3.00 8.40 5.84
C GLY A 160 2.12 9.63 5.82
N TYR A 161 2.19 10.38 4.73
CA TYR A 161 1.27 11.45 4.40
C TYR A 161 0.86 11.33 2.94
N GLY A 162 -0.41 11.59 2.63
CA GLY A 162 -0.87 11.60 1.26
C GLY A 162 -1.97 12.62 1.03
N ALA A 163 -2.04 13.11 -0.20
CA ALA A 163 -3.06 14.05 -0.64
C ALA A 163 -3.68 13.64 -1.97
N ASN A 164 -5.01 13.66 -2.01
CA ASN A 164 -5.83 13.34 -3.18
C ASN A 164 -5.50 11.98 -3.82
N LEU A 165 -5.28 10.96 -2.99
CA LEU A 165 -4.97 9.60 -3.42
C LEU A 165 -6.22 8.88 -3.91
N GLU A 166 -6.32 8.62 -5.21
CA GLU A 166 -7.34 7.72 -5.76
C GLU A 166 -6.79 6.29 -5.72
N LEU A 167 -7.28 5.51 -4.75
CA LEU A 167 -6.78 4.15 -4.47
C LEU A 167 -7.63 3.06 -5.11
N VAL A 168 -8.88 3.38 -5.47
CA VAL A 168 -9.77 2.49 -6.21
C VAL A 168 -10.38 3.27 -7.36
N GLN A 169 -10.36 2.67 -8.54
CA GLN A 169 -11.02 3.18 -9.74
C GLN A 169 -11.59 1.99 -10.53
N HIS A 170 -12.84 2.08 -11.00
CA HIS A 170 -13.54 1.00 -11.71
C HIS A 170 -13.49 -0.34 -10.97
N HIS A 171 -13.73 -0.30 -9.65
CA HIS A 171 -13.64 -1.48 -8.76
C HIS A 171 -12.24 -2.11 -8.69
N GLN A 172 -11.17 -1.43 -9.11
CA GLN A 172 -9.81 -1.96 -9.08
C GLN A 172 -8.90 -1.14 -8.17
N TRP A 173 -8.16 -1.85 -7.31
CA TRP A 173 -7.10 -1.26 -6.51
C TRP A 173 -5.97 -0.70 -7.40
N GLY A 174 -5.41 0.42 -6.98
CA GLY A 174 -4.27 1.06 -7.63
C GLY A 174 -3.80 2.30 -6.89
N VAL A 175 -2.89 3.03 -7.52
CA VAL A 175 -2.53 4.40 -7.14
C VAL A 175 -2.75 5.24 -8.39
N TRP A 176 -4.01 5.61 -8.63
CA TRP A 176 -4.46 6.19 -9.90
C TRP A 176 -4.14 7.68 -10.00
N SER A 177 -4.24 8.41 -8.89
CA SER A 177 -3.85 9.81 -8.80
C SER A 177 -3.35 10.19 -7.41
N GLY A 178 -2.77 11.38 -7.30
CA GLY A 178 -2.42 12.02 -6.03
C GLY A 178 -0.94 11.96 -5.71
N ASN A 179 -0.59 12.27 -4.47
CA ASN A 179 0.80 12.16 -3.99
C ASN A 179 0.84 11.54 -2.61
N ALA A 180 1.96 10.89 -2.31
CA ALA A 180 2.24 10.31 -1.01
C ALA A 180 3.73 10.37 -0.70
N THR A 181 4.04 10.56 0.57
CA THR A 181 5.38 10.38 1.14
C THR A 181 5.28 9.38 2.28
N LEU A 182 6.12 8.35 2.24
CA LEU A 182 6.22 7.30 3.24
C LEU A 182 7.63 7.28 3.81
N ASN A 183 7.76 7.08 5.11
CA ASN A 183 9.05 6.90 5.78
C ASN A 183 8.91 5.80 6.84
N ALA A 184 9.97 5.07 7.13
CA ALA A 184 9.96 4.13 8.25
C ALA A 184 11.26 4.21 9.05
N ALA A 185 11.26 3.66 10.26
CA ALA A 185 12.50 3.55 11.04
C ALA A 185 13.44 2.47 10.45
N ALA A 186 12.85 1.34 10.07
CA ALA A 186 13.55 0.19 9.50
C ALA A 186 12.60 -0.60 8.60
N ALA A 187 13.18 -1.36 7.68
CA ALA A 187 12.48 -2.40 6.95
C ALA A 187 13.45 -3.55 6.65
N THR A 188 12.88 -4.72 6.38
CA THR A 188 13.61 -5.87 5.85
C THR A 188 12.89 -6.28 4.57
N PHE A 189 13.61 -6.32 3.45
CA PHE A 189 13.07 -6.79 2.17
C PHE A 189 13.84 -8.03 1.74
N ASN A 190 13.17 -9.18 1.75
CA ASN A 190 13.76 -10.49 1.50
C ASN A 190 15.14 -10.67 2.15
N ARG A 191 15.19 -10.63 3.49
CA ARG A 191 16.42 -10.79 4.32
C ARG A 191 17.46 -9.66 4.21
N VAL A 192 17.21 -8.62 3.42
CA VAL A 192 18.07 -7.42 3.37
C VAL A 192 17.50 -6.38 4.30
N ASP A 193 18.21 -6.10 5.39
CA ASP A 193 17.86 -5.03 6.31
C ASP A 193 18.22 -3.67 5.72
N VAL A 194 17.26 -2.75 5.80
CA VAL A 194 17.42 -1.36 5.43
C VAL A 194 16.95 -0.44 6.55
N ARG A 195 17.66 0.67 6.75
CA ARG A 195 17.36 1.65 7.80
C ARG A 195 16.89 2.95 7.17
N ARG A 196 15.93 3.60 7.82
CA ARG A 196 15.33 4.87 7.39
C ARG A 196 14.88 4.85 5.92
N PRO A 197 14.13 3.82 5.47
CA PRO A 197 13.60 3.85 4.12
C PRO A 197 12.64 5.03 3.98
N SER A 198 12.73 5.72 2.85
CA SER A 198 11.82 6.82 2.46
C SER A 198 11.36 6.61 1.02
N LEU A 199 10.12 7.01 0.74
CA LEU A 199 9.54 6.99 -0.59
C LEU A 199 8.64 8.21 -0.80
N SER A 200 8.84 8.94 -1.91
CA SER A 200 7.91 9.96 -2.40
C SER A 200 7.37 9.55 -3.76
N LEU A 201 6.05 9.57 -3.92
CA LEU A 201 5.36 9.25 -5.16
C LEU A 201 4.38 10.34 -5.58
N THR A 202 4.18 10.47 -6.88
CA THR A 202 3.11 11.24 -7.51
C THR A 202 2.49 10.44 -8.64
N ALA A 203 1.16 10.35 -8.66
CA ALA A 203 0.38 9.64 -9.67
C ALA A 203 -0.57 10.58 -10.42
N ASN A 204 -0.74 10.30 -11.69
CA ASN A 204 -1.74 10.90 -12.56
C ASN A 204 -2.21 9.85 -13.59
N ALA A 205 -3.17 10.20 -14.43
CA ALA A 205 -3.78 9.29 -15.41
C ALA A 205 -2.78 8.59 -16.37
N SER A 206 -1.56 9.12 -16.53
CA SER A 206 -0.55 8.55 -17.42
C SER A 206 0.52 7.75 -16.69
N THR A 207 0.91 8.16 -15.49
CA THR A 207 2.09 7.63 -14.80
C THR A 207 1.98 7.71 -13.29
N VAL A 208 2.50 6.68 -12.61
CA VAL A 208 2.96 6.77 -11.22
C VAL A 208 4.47 6.99 -11.26
N ASN A 209 4.94 8.09 -10.67
CA ASN A 209 6.36 8.42 -10.57
C ASN A 209 6.80 8.35 -9.10
N ILE A 210 7.88 7.63 -8.84
CA ILE A 210 8.59 7.59 -7.57
C ILE A 210 9.84 8.46 -7.76
N SER A 211 9.79 9.68 -7.22
CA SER A 211 10.85 10.68 -7.39
C SER A 211 12.02 10.45 -6.44
N ASP A 212 11.72 9.89 -5.27
CA ASP A 212 12.70 9.66 -4.21
C ASP A 212 12.36 8.31 -3.57
N LEU A 213 13.26 7.34 -3.70
CA LEU A 213 13.26 6.12 -2.92
C LEU A 213 14.66 5.98 -2.34
N SER A 214 14.81 5.98 -1.02
CA SER A 214 16.13 5.85 -0.42
C SER A 214 16.12 5.01 0.83
N ALA A 215 17.22 4.34 1.13
CA ALA A 215 17.43 3.66 2.40
C ALA A 215 18.91 3.41 2.67
N PHE A 216 19.29 3.31 3.94
CA PHE A 216 20.64 2.88 4.31
C PHE A 216 20.73 1.37 4.39
N THR A 217 21.75 0.79 3.78
CA THR A 217 22.06 -0.65 3.84
C THR A 217 23.52 -0.83 4.28
N GLY A 218 23.74 -1.60 5.34
CA GLY A 218 25.04 -1.63 6.01
C GLY A 218 25.55 -0.23 6.35
N LYS A 219 26.70 0.13 5.77
CA LYS A 219 27.36 1.44 5.89
C LYS A 219 27.01 2.43 4.76
N GLY A 220 26.36 1.96 3.70
CA GLY A 220 26.07 2.71 2.51
C GLY A 220 24.63 3.20 2.42
N ILE A 221 24.32 3.79 1.27
CA ILE A 221 22.98 4.27 0.91
C ILE A 221 22.58 3.74 -0.46
N LEU A 222 21.32 3.34 -0.58
CA LEU A 222 20.63 3.08 -1.83
C LEU A 222 19.69 4.25 -2.11
N GLU A 223 19.68 4.73 -3.35
CA GLU A 223 18.81 5.79 -3.85
C GLU A 223 18.24 5.34 -5.19
N ALA A 224 16.96 5.52 -5.42
CA ALA A 224 16.30 5.07 -6.63
C ALA A 224 15.18 6.01 -7.05
N THR A 225 14.89 5.96 -8.34
CA THR A 225 13.70 6.53 -8.96
C THR A 225 13.01 5.44 -9.75
N ALA A 226 11.69 5.55 -9.91
CA ALA A 226 10.95 4.63 -10.75
C ALA A 226 9.76 5.33 -11.39
N SER A 227 9.32 4.83 -12.54
CA SER A 227 8.08 5.24 -13.18
C SER A 227 7.31 4.00 -13.62
N VAL A 228 6.00 4.04 -13.47
CA VAL A 228 5.07 3.01 -13.92
C VAL A 228 4.01 3.70 -14.76
N SER A 229 3.95 3.35 -16.05
CA SER A 229 2.88 3.80 -16.94
C SER A 229 1.53 3.26 -16.45
N GLN A 230 0.51 4.10 -16.46
CA GLN A 230 -0.88 3.70 -16.21
C GLN A 230 -1.61 3.28 -17.49
N LEU A 231 -0.96 3.41 -18.65
CA LEU A 231 -1.47 2.91 -19.93
C LEU A 231 -1.31 1.38 -20.04
N PRO A 232 -2.02 0.72 -20.99
CA PRO A 232 -1.86 -0.72 -21.23
C PRO A 232 -0.39 -1.15 -21.39
N GLN A 233 -0.10 -2.37 -20.94
CA GLN A 233 1.24 -2.93 -20.70
C GLN A 233 1.96 -2.44 -19.43
N ARG A 234 1.55 -1.30 -18.85
CA ARG A 234 2.16 -0.70 -17.65
C ARG A 234 3.69 -0.76 -17.67
N GLN A 235 4.26 -0.20 -18.73
CA GLN A 235 5.70 -0.07 -18.88
C GLN A 235 6.29 0.57 -17.63
N THR A 236 7.31 -0.07 -17.08
CA THR A 236 7.94 0.30 -15.82
C THR A 236 9.42 0.50 -16.05
N GLN A 237 9.99 1.52 -15.43
CA GLN A 237 11.42 1.81 -15.43
C GLN A 237 11.88 2.09 -14.01
N ILE A 238 13.08 1.63 -13.68
CA ILE A 238 13.73 1.82 -12.39
C ILE A 238 15.17 2.23 -12.64
N SER A 239 15.63 3.26 -11.93
CA SER A 239 17.04 3.63 -11.85
C SER A 239 17.44 3.62 -10.39
N LEU A 240 18.46 2.84 -10.02
CA LEU A 240 18.96 2.70 -8.67
C LEU A 240 20.46 2.98 -8.64
N ASN A 241 20.89 3.73 -7.65
CA ASN A 241 22.28 4.02 -7.33
C ASN A 241 22.55 3.59 -5.90
N GLY A 242 23.64 2.87 -5.69
CA GLY A 242 24.14 2.54 -4.37
C GLY A 242 25.53 3.12 -4.19
N ARG A 243 25.79 3.69 -3.00
CA ARG A 243 27.09 4.25 -2.64
C ARG A 243 27.58 3.65 -1.33
N GLY A 244 28.74 2.99 -1.38
CA GLY A 244 29.33 2.28 -0.25
C GLY A 244 28.47 1.13 0.28
N VAL A 245 27.71 0.47 -0.59
CA VAL A 245 26.81 -0.64 -0.24
C VAL A 245 27.50 -2.00 -0.43
N PRO A 246 27.09 -3.06 0.28
CA PRO A 246 27.58 -4.40 0.03
C PRO A 246 27.31 -4.86 -1.42
N MET A 247 28.28 -5.49 -2.08
CA MET A 247 28.15 -5.95 -3.47
C MET A 247 27.09 -7.06 -3.67
N ASP A 248 26.66 -7.72 -2.60
CA ASP A 248 25.62 -8.74 -2.60
C ASP A 248 24.21 -8.19 -2.28
N VAL A 249 24.05 -6.88 -2.08
CA VAL A 249 22.78 -6.28 -1.63
C VAL A 249 21.59 -6.57 -2.56
N LEU A 250 21.82 -6.64 -3.87
CA LEU A 250 20.78 -6.93 -4.85
C LEU A 250 20.54 -8.43 -5.06
N GLN A 251 21.38 -9.29 -4.49
CA GLN A 251 21.31 -10.74 -4.73
C GLN A 251 20.01 -11.34 -4.21
N GLN A 252 19.61 -10.94 -3.01
CA GLN A 252 18.34 -11.37 -2.43
C GLN A 252 17.13 -10.77 -3.16
N TRP A 253 17.31 -9.73 -3.98
CA TRP A 253 16.23 -9.13 -4.78
C TRP A 253 16.18 -9.66 -6.21
N GLY A 254 16.90 -10.75 -6.48
CA GLY A 254 16.81 -11.50 -7.73
C GLY A 254 17.88 -11.15 -8.77
N TRP A 255 18.78 -10.21 -8.48
CA TRP A 255 19.96 -10.01 -9.32
C TRP A 255 20.99 -11.13 -9.06
N PRO A 256 21.70 -11.68 -10.06
CA PRO A 256 22.73 -12.69 -9.82
C PRO A 256 23.87 -12.17 -8.94
N ALA A 257 24.57 -13.09 -8.27
CA ALA A 257 25.75 -12.74 -7.49
C ALA A 257 26.82 -12.06 -8.38
N LEU A 258 27.43 -11.00 -7.85
CA LEU A 258 28.54 -10.33 -8.49
C LEU A 258 29.85 -11.10 -8.22
N PRO A 259 30.74 -11.26 -9.22
CA PRO A 259 32.07 -11.84 -9.04
C PRO A 259 33.07 -10.85 -8.39
N ILE A 260 32.58 -9.89 -7.62
CA ILE A 260 33.36 -8.93 -6.82
C ILE A 260 32.70 -8.82 -5.44
N ALA A 261 33.52 -8.63 -4.41
CA ALA A 261 33.07 -8.62 -3.02
C ALA A 261 33.37 -7.28 -2.33
N GLY A 262 32.92 -7.17 -1.07
CA GLY A 262 33.12 -6.00 -0.22
C GLY A 262 32.07 -4.92 -0.40
N ASP A 263 32.39 -3.72 0.05
CA ASP A 263 31.57 -2.52 -0.11
C ASP A 263 32.00 -1.75 -1.37
N GLY A 264 31.04 -1.10 -2.03
CA GLY A 264 31.28 -0.39 -3.28
C GLY A 264 30.11 0.44 -3.77
N ASN A 265 30.21 0.90 -5.01
CA ASN A 265 29.16 1.64 -5.69
C ASN A 265 28.49 0.75 -6.73
N ILE A 266 27.17 0.89 -6.85
CA ILE A 266 26.37 0.19 -7.85
C ILE A 266 25.48 1.17 -8.60
N GLN A 267 25.24 0.91 -9.87
CA GLN A 267 24.31 1.66 -10.73
C GLN A 267 23.50 0.64 -11.51
N LEU A 268 22.19 0.60 -11.26
CA LEU A 268 21.25 -0.29 -11.89
C LEU A 268 20.25 0.54 -12.69
N THR A 269 20.04 0.18 -13.95
CA THR A 269 18.85 0.57 -14.70
C THR A 269 18.09 -0.69 -15.08
N ALA A 270 16.77 -0.68 -14.92
CA ALA A 270 15.91 -1.80 -15.29
C ALA A 270 14.59 -1.31 -15.86
N SER A 271 13.99 -2.11 -16.74
CA SER A 271 12.68 -1.87 -17.32
C SER A 271 11.91 -3.17 -17.51
N GLY A 272 10.59 -3.10 -17.58
CA GLY A 272 9.72 -4.23 -17.84
C GLY A 272 8.26 -3.83 -17.97
N ASN A 273 7.38 -4.81 -18.24
CA ASN A 273 5.94 -4.60 -18.38
C ASN A 273 5.19 -5.31 -17.26
N ILE A 274 4.39 -4.57 -16.49
CA ILE A 274 3.61 -5.12 -15.37
C ILE A 274 2.17 -5.36 -15.83
N GLN A 275 1.93 -6.51 -16.43
CA GLN A 275 0.61 -6.91 -16.92
C GLN A 275 -0.04 -7.93 -15.98
N ALA A 276 -1.35 -7.78 -15.78
CA ALA A 276 -2.13 -8.83 -15.15
C ALA A 276 -2.05 -10.12 -15.96
N ASP A 277 -1.94 -11.26 -15.28
CA ASP A 277 -1.96 -12.61 -15.85
C ASP A 277 -0.88 -12.91 -16.91
N ALA A 278 0.15 -12.06 -17.03
CA ALA A 278 1.28 -12.26 -17.91
C ALA A 278 2.60 -12.34 -17.12
N PRO A 279 3.55 -13.21 -17.53
CA PRO A 279 4.81 -13.34 -16.83
C PRO A 279 5.64 -12.05 -16.96
N LEU A 280 6.15 -11.53 -15.84
CA LEU A 280 7.03 -10.36 -15.83
C LEU A 280 8.38 -10.67 -16.48
N LYS A 281 8.99 -11.81 -16.10
CA LYS A 281 10.39 -12.16 -16.42
C LYS A 281 10.79 -11.93 -17.90
N PRO A 282 10.03 -12.38 -18.92
CA PRO A 282 10.41 -12.21 -20.32
C PRO A 282 10.45 -10.74 -20.80
N THR A 283 9.85 -9.82 -20.04
CA THR A 283 9.78 -8.40 -20.37
C THR A 283 10.90 -7.59 -19.72
N VAL A 284 11.61 -8.18 -18.75
CA VAL A 284 12.58 -7.46 -17.94
C VAL A 284 13.91 -7.33 -18.68
N ASN A 285 14.39 -6.11 -18.80
CA ASN A 285 15.73 -5.79 -19.30
C ASN A 285 16.41 -4.84 -18.33
N GLY A 286 17.74 -4.88 -18.25
CA GLY A 286 18.46 -3.99 -17.36
C GLY A 286 19.97 -4.08 -17.49
N GLN A 287 20.66 -3.20 -16.78
CA GLN A 287 22.11 -3.15 -16.72
C GLN A 287 22.53 -2.77 -15.31
N LEU A 288 23.42 -3.56 -14.73
CA LEU A 288 24.07 -3.27 -13.45
C LEU A 288 25.54 -3.02 -13.70
N HIS A 289 26.03 -1.85 -13.32
CA HIS A 289 27.44 -1.54 -13.22
C HIS A 289 27.84 -1.45 -11.75
N ALA A 290 28.95 -2.05 -11.37
CA ALA A 290 29.43 -2.02 -9.99
C ALA A 290 30.96 -1.84 -9.92
N VAL A 291 31.40 -1.11 -8.89
CA VAL A 291 32.82 -0.87 -8.59
C VAL A 291 33.04 -1.02 -7.09
N ASN A 292 33.91 -1.96 -6.68
CA ASN A 292 34.23 -2.15 -5.25
C ASN A 292 35.39 -1.26 -4.78
N ALA A 293 35.68 -1.31 -3.48
CA ALA A 293 36.76 -0.56 -2.86
C ALA A 293 38.16 -0.86 -3.45
N GLN A 294 38.37 -2.07 -4.00
CA GLN A 294 39.59 -2.50 -4.68
C GLN A 294 39.66 -2.02 -6.14
N LYS A 295 38.73 -1.15 -6.58
CA LYS A 295 38.60 -0.66 -7.95
C LYS A 295 38.40 -1.77 -8.99
N GLN A 296 37.91 -2.93 -8.57
CA GLN A 296 37.42 -3.96 -9.49
C GLN A 296 36.06 -3.51 -10.01
N GLN A 297 35.87 -3.62 -11.31
CA GLN A 297 34.65 -3.19 -12.00
C GLN A 297 33.99 -4.39 -12.68
N ILE A 298 32.67 -4.36 -12.72
CA ILE A 298 31.84 -5.36 -13.39
C ILE A 298 30.63 -4.68 -14.01
N THR A 299 30.24 -5.13 -15.20
CA THR A 299 28.96 -4.73 -15.82
C THR A 299 28.21 -5.98 -16.23
N GLN A 300 27.01 -6.19 -15.66
CA GLN A 300 26.11 -7.26 -16.05
C GLN A 300 24.91 -6.68 -16.80
N THR A 301 24.46 -7.38 -17.84
CA THR A 301 23.29 -6.99 -18.63
C THR A 301 22.23 -8.07 -18.49
N MET A 302 20.97 -7.66 -18.33
CA MET A 302 19.81 -8.51 -18.31
C MET A 302 19.00 -8.30 -19.59
N GLN A 303 18.69 -9.38 -20.28
CA GLN A 303 17.79 -9.39 -21.43
C GLN A 303 16.71 -10.45 -21.24
N ALA A 304 15.45 -10.05 -21.35
CA ALA A 304 14.28 -10.92 -21.12
C ALA A 304 14.38 -11.76 -19.81
N GLY A 305 14.86 -11.13 -18.74
CA GLY A 305 15.01 -11.75 -17.43
C GLY A 305 16.16 -12.75 -17.32
N VAL A 306 17.06 -12.81 -18.32
CA VAL A 306 18.29 -13.62 -18.29
C VAL A 306 19.48 -12.68 -18.21
N VAL A 307 20.36 -12.89 -17.25
CA VAL A 307 21.56 -12.08 -17.05
C VAL A 307 22.75 -12.74 -17.73
N SER A 308 23.45 -11.97 -18.57
CA SER A 308 24.76 -12.31 -19.09
C SER A 308 25.85 -11.66 -18.23
N GLY A 309 26.83 -12.45 -17.79
CA GLY A 309 27.94 -11.99 -16.96
C GLY A 309 28.86 -11.02 -17.70
N GLY A 310 29.39 -10.04 -16.97
CA GLY A 310 30.51 -9.21 -17.44
C GLY A 310 31.85 -9.82 -17.05
N GLU A 311 32.92 -9.44 -17.76
CA GLU A 311 34.28 -9.68 -17.29
C GLU A 311 34.65 -8.69 -16.20
N VAL A 312 35.34 -9.16 -15.16
CA VAL A 312 35.88 -8.28 -14.11
C VAL A 312 37.10 -7.56 -14.67
N THR A 313 37.12 -6.25 -14.61
CA THR A 313 38.28 -5.43 -14.97
C THR A 313 38.85 -4.75 -13.73
N SER A 314 40.17 -4.63 -13.62
CA SER A 314 40.86 -3.90 -12.55
C SER A 314 41.73 -2.81 -13.17
N THR A 315 41.85 -1.67 -12.49
CA THR A 315 42.72 -0.57 -12.92
C THR A 315 44.05 -0.51 -12.16
N GLU A 316 44.43 -1.56 -11.42
CA GLU A 316 45.75 -1.61 -10.79
C GLU A 316 46.83 -2.04 -11.80
N PRO A 317 47.97 -1.33 -11.90
CA PRO A 317 49.11 -1.83 -12.64
C PRO A 317 49.60 -3.12 -11.98
N THR A 318 49.85 -4.17 -12.75
CA THR A 318 50.70 -5.28 -12.31
C THR A 318 52.06 -4.71 -11.92
N LEU A 319 52.33 -4.66 -10.62
CA LEU A 319 53.67 -4.47 -10.06
C LEU A 319 54.47 -5.77 -10.17
#